data_AF-A0A9Q4HAW8-F1
#
_entry.id   AF-A0A9Q4HAW8-F1
#
_cell.length_a   1.000
_cell.length_b   1.000
_cell.length_c   1.000
_cell.angle_alpha   90.00
_cell.angle_beta   90.00
_cell.angle_gamma   90.00
#
_symmetry.space_group_name_H-M   'P 1'
#
loop_
_entity.id
_entity.type
_entity.pdbx_description
1 polymer ?
#
loop_
_entity_poly.entity_id
_entity_poly.type
_entity_poly.pdbx_seq_one_letter_code
_entity_poly.pdbx_strand_id
1 'polypeptide(L)' 'MHGLHYSPSDLLKLYEAPRNFKALLYGLIGYKLELMEKESRKGGT' A
#
# COMPACT_ATOMS: atom_id res chain seq x y z
N MET A 1 -17.04 1.25 -0.28
CA MET A 1 -15.69 0.94 0.24
C MET A 1 -15.33 -0.47 -0.19
N HIS A 2 -14.37 -0.67 -1.08
CA HIS A 2 -13.84 -2.02 -1.34
C HIS A 2 -12.96 -2.40 -0.14
N GLY A 3 -13.48 -3.25 0.75
CA GLY A 3 -12.72 -3.77 1.88
C GLY A 3 -11.52 -4.55 1.38
N LEU A 4 -10.34 -4.28 1.95
CA LEU A 4 -9.16 -5.10 1.73
C LEU A 4 -9.38 -6.44 2.45
N HIS A 5 -9.96 -7.41 1.74
CA HIS A 5 -10.21 -8.76 2.26
C HIS A 5 -8.94 -9.60 2.20
N TYR A 6 -7.98 -9.33 3.10
CA TYR A 6 -6.83 -10.20 3.30
C TYR A 6 -7.16 -11.26 4.34
N SER A 7 -6.93 -12.53 4.03
CA SER A 7 -6.99 -13.57 5.04
C SER A 7 -5.73 -13.50 5.94
N PRO A 8 -5.79 -13.99 7.19
CA PRO A 8 -4.62 -14.02 8.06
C PRO A 8 -3.39 -14.72 7.45
N SER A 9 -3.60 -15.72 6.58
CA SER A 9 -2.51 -16.43 5.89
C SER A 9 -1.86 -15.57 4.78
N ASP A 10 -2.61 -14.66 4.16
CA ASP A 10 -2.04 -13.72 3.18
C ASP A 10 -1.13 -12.69 3.88
N LEU A 11 -1.53 -12.24 5.07
CA LEU A 11 -0.70 -11.38 5.91
C LEU A 11 0.57 -12.09 6.39
N LEU A 12 0.47 -13.38 6.73
CA LEU A 12 1.63 -14.19 7.12
C LEU A 12 2.64 -14.33 5.96
N LYS A 13 2.17 -14.63 4.75
CA LYS A 13 3.03 -14.69 3.56
C LYS A 13 3.75 -13.37 3.31
N LEU A 14 3.06 -12.25 3.51
CA LEU A 14 3.66 -10.92 3.39
C LEU A 14 4.71 -10.68 4.48
N TYR A 15 4.44 -11.08 5.72
CA TYR A 15 5.37 -10.96 6.84
C TYR A 15 6.66 -11.76 6.60
N GLU A 16 6.53 -12.98 6.08
CA GLU A 16 7.64 -13.90 5.79
C GLU A 16 8.41 -13.54 4.51
N ALA A 17 7.90 -12.60 3.70
CA ALA A 17 8.55 -12.22 2.44
C ALA A 17 9.97 -11.64 2.65
N PRO A 18 10.86 -11.75 1.64
CA PRO A 18 12.21 -11.22 1.72
C PRO A 18 12.26 -9.73 2.06
N ARG A 19 13.26 -9.32 2.85
CA ARG A 19 13.42 -7.92 3.30
C ARG A 19 13.40 -6.93 2.13
N ASN A 20 14.13 -7.23 1.06
CA ASN A 20 14.23 -6.36 -0.12
C ASN A 20 12.88 -6.21 -0.83
N PHE A 21 12.10 -7.27 -0.89
CA PHE A 21 10.75 -7.23 -1.47
C PHE A 21 9.82 -6.34 -0.63
N LYS A 22 9.83 -6.50 0.70
CA LYS A 22 9.04 -5.65 1.60
C LYS A 22 9.43 -4.17 1.49
N ALA A 23 10.73 -3.88 1.41
CA ALA A 23 11.22 -2.51 1.23
C ALA A 23 10.70 -1.88 -0.08
N LEU A 24 10.76 -2.62 -1.19
CA LEU A 24 10.21 -2.17 -2.47
C LEU A 24 8.70 -1.93 -2.37
N LEU A 25 7.95 -2.89 -1.81
CA LEU A 25 6.50 -2.82 -1.67
C LEU A 25 6.08 -1.60 -0.84
N TYR A 26 6.71 -1.36 0.31
CA TYR A 26 6.39 -0.20 1.14
C TYR A 26 6.75 1.13 0.45
N GLY A 27 7.84 1.17 -0.32
CA GLY A 27 8.17 2.32 -1.15
C GLY A 27 7.09 2.63 -2.20
N LEU A 28 6.58 1.61 -2.89
CA LEU A 28 5.50 1.77 -3.87
C LEU A 28 4.19 2.24 -3.24
N ILE A 29 3.85 1.70 -2.06
CA ILE A 29 2.68 2.13 -1.30
C ILE A 29 2.81 3.61 -0.92
N GLY A 30 3.96 4.02 -0.38
CA GLY A 30 4.23 5.43 -0.05
C GLY A 30 4.08 6.35 -1.26
N TYR A 31 4.68 5.99 -2.40
CA TYR A 31 4.55 6.74 -3.65
C TYR A 31 3.10 6.89 -4.10
N LYS A 32 2.31 5.82 -4.05
CA LYS A 32 0.88 5.87 -4.43
C LYS A 32 0.08 6.77 -3.50
N LEU A 33 0.34 6.72 -2.19
CA LEU A 33 -0.30 7.58 -1.21
C LEU A 33 0.02 9.06 -1.46
N GLU A 34 1.28 9.40 -1.73
CA GLU A 34 1.67 10.77 -2.10
C GLU A 34 0.96 11.26 -3.37
N LEU A 35 0.84 10.39 -4.38
CA LEU A 35 0.12 10.72 -5.61
C LEU A 35 -1.36 11.01 -5.31
N MET A 36 -2.00 10.15 -4.52
CA MET A 36 -3.40 10.32 -4.12
C MET A 36 -3.60 11.58 -3.27
N GLU A 37 -2.66 11.92 -2.40
CA GLU A 37 -2.71 13.17 -1.64
C GLU A 37 -2.64 14.40 -2.57
N LYS A 38 -1.73 14.39 -3.55
CA LYS A 38 -1.62 15.46 -4.56
C LYS A 38 -2.89 15.59 -5.40
N GLU A 39 -3.51 14.47 -5.78
CA GLU A 39 -4.77 14.45 -6.53
C GLU A 39 -5.94 14.98 -5.68
N SER A 40 -6.03 14.53 -4.42
CA SER A 40 -7.05 14.99 -3.46
C SER A 40 -6.99 16.51 -3.25
N ARG A 41 -5.79 17.07 -3.07
CA ARG A 41 -5.59 18.53 -2.94
C ARG A 41 -5.98 19.32 -4.20
N LYS A 42 -5.92 18.71 -5.38
CA LYS A 42 -6.30 19.35 -6.65
C LYS A 42 -7.80 19.30 -6.92
N GLY A 43 -8.52 18.33 -6.34
CA GLY A 43 -9.96 18.14 -6.50
C GLY A 43 -10.84 18.86 -5.47
N GLY A 44 -10.26 19.69 -4.59
CA GLY A 44 -10.99 20.48 -3.60
C GLY A 44 -11.56 21.77 -4.18
N THR A 45 -12.69 21.66 -4.90
CA THR A 45 -13.65 22.75 -5.18
C THR A 45 -14.97 22.42 -4.52
#